data_AF-A0A950WUR4-F1
#
_entry.id   AF-A0A950WUR4-F1
#
_cell.length_a   1.000
_cell.length_b   1.000
_cell.length_c   1.000
_cell.angle_alpha   90.00
_cell.angle_beta   90.00
_cell.angle_gamma   90.00
#
_symmetry.space_group_name_H-M   'P 1'
#
loop_
_entity.id
_entity.type
_entity.pdbx_description
1 polymer ?
#
loop_
_entity_poly.entity_id
_entity_poly.type
_entity_poly.pdbx_seq_one_letter_code
_entity_poly.pdbx_strand_id
1 'polypeptide(L)'
;MTHDREKDRAWVMRTYSGHSTAKASNELYRTNLARGQTGLSIAFDLPTQTGYDPDAPQAVGEVGKVGVPVAHLGHMQQLLEGIPVAEMTTSMTINATAAWLLGLYIANAETQGV
;
A
#
# COMPACT_ATOMS: atom_id res chain seq x y z
N MET A 1 -6.80 7.80 -46.51
CA MET A 1 -7.35 7.02 -45.38
C MET A 1 -6.76 7.57 -44.10
N THR A 2 -7.44 8.52 -43.47
CA THR A 2 -7.10 8.97 -42.11
C THR A 2 -7.49 7.85 -41.16
N HIS A 3 -6.50 7.20 -40.55
CA HIS A 3 -6.77 6.29 -39.44
C HIS A 3 -7.28 7.14 -38.28
N ASP A 4 -8.56 6.98 -37.95
CA ASP A 4 -9.12 7.53 -36.72
C ASP A 4 -8.44 6.77 -35.57
N ARG A 5 -7.46 7.39 -34.91
CA ARG A 5 -6.78 6.76 -33.77
C ARG A 5 -7.72 6.86 -32.58
N GLU A 6 -8.16 5.72 -32.07
CA GLU A 6 -8.82 5.66 -30.78
C GLU A 6 -7.94 6.34 -29.72
N LYS A 7 -8.59 7.13 -28.87
CA LYS A 7 -7.92 7.87 -27.81
C LYS A 7 -7.42 6.89 -26.75
N ASP A 8 -6.14 7.00 -26.39
CA ASP A 8 -5.55 6.21 -25.31
C ASP A 8 -6.29 6.41 -23.98
N ARG A 9 -6.29 5.36 -23.15
CA ARG A 9 -6.80 5.45 -21.78
C ARG A 9 -6.00 6.48 -20.98
N ALA A 10 -6.68 7.19 -20.10
CA ALA A 10 -6.02 8.12 -19.19
C ALA A 10 -5.02 7.41 -18.27
N TRP A 11 -3.99 8.14 -17.83
CA TRP A 11 -3.01 7.69 -16.87
C TRP A 11 -3.65 7.31 -15.53
N VAL A 12 -3.05 6.35 -14.81
CA VAL A 12 -3.46 6.02 -13.45
C VAL A 12 -3.06 7.16 -12.52
N MET A 13 -4.03 7.71 -11.79
CA MET A 13 -3.80 8.70 -10.75
C MET A 13 -3.49 7.97 -9.45
N ARG A 14 -2.22 8.01 -9.02
CA ARG A 14 -1.71 7.21 -7.92
C ARG A 14 -0.87 8.06 -6.97
N THR A 15 -1.48 8.52 -5.87
CA THR A 15 -0.77 9.29 -4.84
C THR A 15 0.06 8.37 -3.97
N TYR A 16 1.35 8.70 -3.81
CA TYR A 16 2.23 8.08 -2.84
C TYR A 16 1.84 8.51 -1.42
N SER A 17 1.43 7.56 -0.58
CA SER A 17 0.88 7.87 0.75
C SER A 17 0.94 6.70 1.73
N GLY A 18 0.95 7.04 3.02
CA GLY A 18 1.02 6.12 4.16
C GLY A 18 1.64 6.85 5.35
N HIS A 19 1.07 6.70 6.54
CA HIS A 19 1.59 7.29 7.78
C HIS A 19 0.94 6.68 9.02
N SER A 20 1.55 6.92 10.18
CA SER A 20 1.01 6.59 11.50
C SER A 20 0.71 5.11 11.70
N THR A 21 -0.50 4.65 11.37
CA THR A 21 -0.95 3.27 11.59
C THR A 21 -1.58 2.71 10.31
N ALA A 22 -1.69 1.38 10.23
CA ALA A 22 -2.38 0.71 9.12
C ALA A 22 -3.81 1.24 8.94
N LYS A 23 -4.56 1.41 10.04
CA LYS A 23 -5.93 1.94 10.03
C LYS A 23 -5.99 3.39 9.52
N ALA A 24 -5.14 4.28 10.04
CA ALA A 24 -5.13 5.68 9.60
C ALA A 24 -4.75 5.81 8.11
N SER A 25 -3.81 4.97 7.65
CA SER A 25 -3.44 4.90 6.23
C SER A 25 -4.58 4.37 5.36
N ASN A 26 -5.33 3.37 5.83
CA ASN A 26 -6.53 2.87 5.14
C ASN A 26 -7.59 3.98 4.99
N GLU A 27 -7.88 4.72 6.05
CA GLU A 27 -8.82 5.86 6.02
C GLU A 27 -8.40 6.91 4.99
N LEU A 28 -7.09 7.23 4.93
CA LEU A 28 -6.52 8.11 3.91
C LEU A 28 -6.71 7.54 2.49
N TYR A 29 -6.43 6.26 2.28
CA TYR A 29 -6.58 5.61 0.97
C TYR A 29 -8.02 5.65 0.49
N ARG A 30 -8.98 5.27 1.34
CA ARG A 30 -10.41 5.30 1.02
C ARG A 30 -10.90 6.71 0.74
N THR A 31 -10.41 7.71 1.48
CA THR A 31 -10.71 9.12 1.22
C THR A 31 -10.19 9.58 -0.14
N ASN A 32 -8.97 9.19 -0.52
CA ASN A 32 -8.39 9.55 -1.81
C ASN A 32 -9.09 8.85 -2.97
N LEU A 33 -9.44 7.57 -2.82
CA LEU A 33 -10.22 6.81 -3.80
C LEU A 33 -11.60 7.46 -4.02
N ALA A 34 -12.29 7.86 -2.94
CA ALA A 34 -13.56 8.59 -3.02
C ALA A 34 -13.44 9.95 -3.73
N ARG A 35 -12.23 10.54 -3.78
CA ARG A 35 -11.93 11.78 -4.49
C ARG A 35 -11.43 11.58 -5.93
N GLY A 36 -11.45 10.36 -6.44
CA GLY A 36 -11.10 10.05 -7.83
C GLY A 36 -9.67 9.56 -8.07
N GLN A 37 -8.92 9.22 -7.02
CA GLN A 37 -7.69 8.44 -7.17
C GLN A 37 -8.03 7.07 -7.77
N THR A 38 -7.21 6.57 -8.71
CA THR A 38 -7.50 5.33 -9.45
C THR A 38 -6.50 4.21 -9.18
N GLY A 39 -5.53 4.43 -8.29
CA GLY A 39 -4.60 3.41 -7.82
C GLY A 39 -3.93 3.78 -6.50
N LEU A 40 -3.36 2.81 -5.80
CA LEU A 40 -2.64 3.02 -4.54
C LEU A 40 -1.13 2.97 -4.73
N SER A 41 -0.39 3.83 -4.02
CA SER A 41 1.06 3.72 -3.85
C SER A 41 1.41 3.83 -2.38
N ILE A 42 1.81 2.71 -1.78
CA ILE A 42 1.99 2.54 -0.34
C ILE A 42 3.41 3.00 0.05
N ALA A 43 3.46 3.94 1.00
CA ALA A 43 4.69 4.41 1.65
C ALA A 43 4.87 3.71 3.00
N PHE A 44 5.96 2.94 3.16
CA PHE A 44 6.26 2.22 4.40
C PHE A 44 7.16 3.04 5.33
N ASP A 45 7.06 2.80 6.64
CA ASP A 45 7.96 3.44 7.60
C ASP A 45 9.40 2.89 7.52
N LEU A 46 10.34 3.55 8.19
CA LEU A 46 11.76 3.17 8.12
C LEU A 46 12.04 1.77 8.69
N PRO A 47 11.45 1.34 9.83
CA PRO A 47 11.60 -0.04 10.32
C PRO A 47 11.16 -1.09 9.29
N THR A 48 9.98 -0.92 8.67
CA THR A 48 9.48 -1.84 7.64
C THR A 48 10.41 -1.88 6.42
N GLN A 49 10.94 -0.72 6.01
CA GLN A 49 11.88 -0.63 4.88
C GLN A 49 13.22 -1.30 5.17
N THR A 50 13.66 -1.32 6.42
CA THR A 50 14.97 -1.82 6.86
C THR A 50 14.91 -3.22 7.47
N GLY A 51 13.72 -3.81 7.62
CA GLY A 51 13.53 -5.17 8.10
C GLY A 51 13.58 -5.32 9.61
N TYR A 52 13.26 -4.26 10.35
CA TYR A 52 13.09 -4.31 11.80
C TYR A 52 11.63 -4.39 12.19
N ASP A 53 11.34 -5.24 13.18
CA ASP A 53 10.06 -5.22 13.85
C ASP A 53 9.90 -3.91 14.67
N PRO A 54 8.66 -3.46 14.92
CA PRO A 54 8.41 -2.19 15.61
C PRO A 54 8.95 -2.10 17.04
N ASP A 55 9.18 -3.24 17.70
CA ASP A 55 9.73 -3.35 19.05
C ASP A 55 11.26 -3.52 19.08
N ALA A 56 11.91 -3.56 17.91
CA ALA A 56 13.36 -3.59 17.84
C ALA A 56 13.97 -2.29 18.39
N PRO A 57 15.08 -2.34 19.14
CA PRO A 57 15.77 -1.14 19.63
C PRO A 57 16.11 -0.12 18.53
N GLN A 58 16.40 -0.59 17.32
CA GLN A 58 16.71 0.22 16.13
C GLN A 58 15.49 0.97 15.57
N ALA A 59 14.27 0.52 15.88
CA ALA A 59 13.03 1.10 15.36
C ALA A 59 12.50 2.27 16.21
N VAL A 60 13.05 2.47 17.41
CA VAL A 60 12.57 3.45 18.38
C VAL A 60 12.52 4.86 17.77
N GLY A 61 11.33 5.46 17.78
CA GLY A 61 11.10 6.81 17.26
C GLY A 61 10.86 6.90 15.75
N GLU A 62 10.96 5.79 15.01
CA GLU A 62 10.78 5.76 13.55
C GLU A 62 9.52 5.00 13.10
N VAL A 63 8.90 4.24 14.00
CA VAL A 63 7.64 3.52 13.75
C VAL A 63 6.54 4.50 13.34
N GLY A 64 5.98 4.32 12.14
CA GLY A 64 4.87 5.13 11.62
C GLY A 64 5.19 6.59 11.28
N LYS A 65 6.45 7.03 11.41
CA LYS A 65 6.85 8.44 11.29
C LYS A 65 6.85 8.95 9.85
N VAL A 66 7.40 8.15 8.93
CA VAL A 66 7.57 8.51 7.50
C VAL A 66 6.75 7.65 6.55
N GLY A 67 5.93 6.75 7.09
CA GLY A 67 5.14 5.79 6.33
C GLY A 67 4.28 4.92 7.24
N VAL A 68 3.60 3.94 6.67
CA VAL A 68 2.81 2.96 7.44
C VAL A 68 3.72 1.84 7.99
N PRO A 69 3.57 1.43 9.26
CA PRO A 69 4.24 0.26 9.80
C PRO A 69 3.52 -1.03 9.35
N VAL A 70 4.25 -1.99 8.78
CA VAL A 70 3.71 -3.32 8.42
C VAL A 70 4.72 -4.40 8.82
N ALA A 71 4.43 -5.09 9.93
CA ALA A 71 5.29 -6.15 10.47
C ALA A 71 4.75 -7.55 10.15
N HIS A 72 3.43 -7.71 10.17
CA HIS A 72 2.76 -9.01 10.02
C HIS A 72 1.46 -8.89 9.19
N LEU A 73 0.85 -10.05 8.86
CA LEU A 73 -0.35 -10.13 8.03
C LEU A 73 -1.50 -9.26 8.55
N GLY A 74 -1.75 -9.26 9.87
CA GLY A 74 -2.79 -8.40 10.47
C GLY A 74 -2.66 -6.90 10.14
N HIS A 75 -1.44 -6.36 10.02
CA HIS A 75 -1.26 -4.97 9.59
C HIS A 75 -1.62 -4.79 8.11
N MET A 76 -1.26 -5.74 7.24
CA MET A 76 -1.64 -5.69 5.83
C MET A 76 -3.17 -5.78 5.65
N GLN A 77 -3.82 -6.65 6.44
CA GLN A 77 -5.27 -6.78 6.45
C GLN A 77 -5.96 -5.48 6.87
N GLN A 78 -5.49 -4.84 7.95
CA GLN A 78 -6.00 -3.54 8.38
C GLN A 78 -5.74 -2.43 7.35
N LEU A 79 -4.57 -2.44 6.72
CA LEU A 79 -4.19 -1.45 5.72
C LEU A 79 -5.09 -1.49 4.48
N LEU A 80 -5.50 -2.68 4.06
CA LEU A 80 -6.31 -2.92 2.86
C LEU A 80 -7.78 -3.26 3.17
N GLU A 81 -8.22 -3.09 4.42
CA GLU A 81 -9.58 -3.37 4.83
C GLU A 81 -10.60 -2.58 3.99
N GLY A 82 -11.58 -3.27 3.40
CA GLY A 82 -12.60 -2.67 2.56
C GLY A 82 -12.10 -2.15 1.20
N ILE A 83 -10.87 -2.46 0.79
CA ILE A 83 -10.34 -2.19 -0.54
C ILE A 83 -10.36 -3.49 -1.36
N PRO A 84 -11.07 -3.56 -2.51
CA PRO A 84 -11.17 -4.77 -3.32
C PRO A 84 -9.85 -5.03 -4.06
N VAL A 85 -9.03 -5.95 -3.54
CA VAL A 85 -7.65 -6.16 -4.01
C VAL A 85 -7.60 -6.66 -5.46
N ALA A 86 -8.55 -7.47 -5.91
CA ALA A 86 -8.62 -7.96 -7.29
C ALA A 86 -8.79 -6.87 -8.35
N GLU A 87 -9.46 -5.77 -7.99
CA GLU A 87 -9.77 -4.66 -8.89
C GLU A 87 -8.80 -3.48 -8.72
N MET A 88 -8.05 -3.47 -7.61
CA MET A 88 -7.18 -2.37 -7.24
C MET A 88 -5.80 -2.52 -7.87
N THR A 89 -5.31 -1.43 -8.47
CA THR A 89 -3.90 -1.35 -8.83
C THR A 89 -3.09 -0.80 -7.67
N THR A 90 -2.29 -1.66 -7.05
CA THR A 90 -1.47 -1.33 -5.88
C THR A 90 0.01 -1.32 -6.25
N SER A 91 0.73 -0.33 -5.74
CA SER A 91 2.18 -0.21 -5.84
C SER A 91 2.69 -0.15 -4.42
N MET A 92 3.81 -0.81 -4.17
CA MET A 92 4.49 -0.82 -2.88
C MET A 92 5.89 -0.27 -3.09
N THR A 93 6.18 0.92 -2.57
CA THR A 93 7.53 1.49 -2.66
C THR A 93 8.40 0.84 -1.60
N ILE A 94 8.94 -0.33 -1.93
CA ILE A 94 9.71 -1.17 -1.00
C ILE A 94 10.86 -1.85 -1.74
N ASN A 95 11.97 -2.09 -1.03
CA ASN A 95 13.20 -2.63 -1.62
C ASN A 95 13.68 -3.87 -0.86
N ALA A 96 14.51 -3.70 0.18
CA ALA A 96 15.19 -4.81 0.87
C ALA A 96 14.22 -5.88 1.40
N THR A 97 13.06 -5.46 1.89
CA THR A 97 12.02 -6.34 2.45
C THR A 97 10.90 -6.69 1.46
N ALA A 98 11.08 -6.42 0.16
CA ALA A 98 10.04 -6.57 -0.85
C ALA A 98 9.41 -7.98 -0.89
N ALA A 99 10.21 -9.04 -0.75
CA ALA A 99 9.71 -10.41 -0.74
C ALA A 99 8.76 -10.67 0.43
N TRP A 100 9.05 -10.11 1.61
CA TRP A 100 8.19 -10.22 2.79
C TRP A 100 6.86 -9.49 2.58
N LEU A 101 6.91 -8.22 2.15
CA LEU A 101 5.71 -7.41 1.95
C LEU A 101 4.83 -7.94 0.82
N LEU A 102 5.44 -8.49 -0.25
CA LEU A 102 4.70 -9.17 -1.31
C LEU A 102 4.01 -10.45 -0.78
N GLY A 103 4.68 -11.23 0.06
CA GLY A 103 4.08 -12.40 0.71
C GLY A 103 2.86 -12.02 1.57
N LEU A 104 2.97 -10.95 2.36
CA LEU A 104 1.84 -10.44 3.15
C LEU A 104 0.70 -9.93 2.27
N TYR A 105 1.02 -9.26 1.15
CA TYR A 105 0.03 -8.79 0.19
C TYR A 105 -0.75 -9.96 -0.46
N ILE A 106 -0.04 -11.00 -0.89
CA ILE A 106 -0.64 -12.22 -1.46
C ILE A 106 -1.51 -12.93 -0.43
N ALA A 107 -1.00 -13.16 0.78
CA ALA A 107 -1.78 -13.81 1.84
C ALA A 107 -3.05 -13.02 2.21
N ASN A 108 -3.00 -11.68 2.16
CA ASN A 108 -4.20 -10.86 2.31
C ASN A 108 -5.16 -11.02 1.12
N ALA A 109 -4.66 -11.07 -0.11
CA ALA A 109 -5.48 -11.30 -1.30
C ALA A 109 -6.21 -12.65 -1.26
N GLU A 110 -5.53 -13.71 -0.82
CA GLU A 110 -6.12 -15.05 -0.64
C GLU A 110 -7.29 -15.02 0.36
N THR A 111 -7.19 -14.21 1.43
CA THR A 111 -8.30 -14.05 2.40
C THR A 111 -9.53 -13.36 1.80
N GLN A 112 -9.38 -12.67 0.67
CA GLN A 112 -10.45 -12.07 -0.12
C GLN A 112 -10.92 -12.98 -1.28
N GLY A 113 -10.36 -14.18 -1.42
CA GLY A 113 -10.69 -15.13 -2.49
C GLY A 113 -10.09 -14.79 -3.85
N VAL A 114 -8.96 -14.06 -3.88
CA VAL A 114 -8.23 -13.64 -5.08
C VAL A 114 -7.00 -14.51 -5.30
#